data_AF-A0A2E6P9X0-F1
#
_entry.id   AF-A0A2E6P9X0-F1
#
_cell.length_a   1.000
_cell.length_b   1.000
_cell.length_c   1.000
_cell.angle_alpha   90.00
_cell.angle_beta   90.00
_cell.angle_gamma   90.00
#
_symmetry.space_group_name_H-M   'P 1'
#
loop_
_entity.id
_entity.type
_entity.pdbx_description
1 polymer ?
#
loop_
_entity_poly.entity_id
_entity_poly.type
_entity_poly.pdbx_seq_one_letter_code
_entity_poly.pdbx_strand_id
1 'polypeptide(L)'
;DKAKIFITSADLMPRNLYWRVEVMVPLENMTVHRQVMEQVMAANLNDEAQTWEMKSNGNYERVKSSPRVFSAHEYFMTNPSLSGRGKSLEHNPPRKPE
;
A
#
# COMPACT_ATOMS: atom_id res chain seq x y z
N ASP A 1 5.97 6.28 13.32
CA ASP A 1 5.22 6.13 14.59
C ASP A 1 4.17 7.19 14.90
N LYS A 2 4.22 8.42 14.35
CA LYS A 2 3.18 9.45 14.63
C LYS A 2 2.04 9.51 13.60
N ALA A 3 2.18 8.88 12.44
CA ALA A 3 1.15 8.91 11.40
C ALA A 3 -0.06 8.09 11.85
N LYS A 4 -1.26 8.68 11.82
CA LYS A 4 -2.51 7.92 12.01
C LYS A 4 -2.86 7.24 10.69
N ILE A 5 -2.99 5.92 10.73
CA ILE A 5 -3.35 5.11 9.56
C ILE A 5 -4.75 4.57 9.75
N PHE A 6 -5.55 4.66 8.70
CA PHE A 6 -6.92 4.19 8.67
C PHE A 6 -7.13 3.31 7.44
N ILE A 7 -8.00 2.31 7.58
CA ILE A 7 -8.56 1.57 6.45
C ILE A 7 -10.01 2.01 6.33
N THR A 8 -10.46 2.29 5.10
CA THR A 8 -11.81 2.74 4.85
C THR A 8 -12.39 2.08 3.59
N SER A 9 -13.72 1.96 3.56
CA SER A 9 -14.47 1.58 2.37
C SER A 9 -14.72 2.74 1.41
N ALA A 10 -14.55 3.98 1.86
CA ALA A 10 -14.87 5.19 1.09
C ALA A 10 -13.68 5.72 0.29
N ASP A 11 -13.94 6.17 -0.94
CA ASP A 11 -13.10 7.16 -1.61
C ASP A 11 -13.53 8.60 -1.25
N LEU A 12 -12.70 9.59 -1.62
CA LEU A 12 -12.96 11.02 -1.36
C LEU A 12 -13.91 11.64 -2.40
N MET A 13 -15.11 11.10 -2.53
CA MET A 13 -16.15 11.67 -3.39
C MET A 13 -17.43 12.00 -2.60
N PRO A 14 -18.14 13.11 -2.93
CA PRO A 14 -19.31 13.56 -2.16
C PRO A 14 -20.37 12.47 -1.92
N ARG A 15 -20.60 11.60 -2.89
CA ARG A 15 -21.55 10.49 -2.76
C ARG A 15 -21.21 9.55 -1.59
N ASN A 16 -19.93 9.32 -1.31
CA ASN A 16 -19.46 8.43 -0.26
C ASN A 16 -19.43 9.14 1.10
N LEU A 17 -19.23 10.47 1.10
CA LEU A 17 -19.14 11.27 2.31
C LEU A 17 -20.51 11.73 2.86
N TYR A 18 -21.51 11.92 2.00
CA TYR A 18 -22.80 12.51 2.40
C TYR A 18 -24.00 11.59 2.25
N TRP A 19 -23.95 10.64 1.31
CA TRP A 19 -25.15 9.89 0.90
C TRP A 19 -25.06 8.38 1.09
N ARG A 20 -23.86 7.83 1.29
CA ARG A 20 -23.65 6.40 1.56
C ARG A 20 -23.22 6.17 3.00
N VAL A 21 -23.52 4.97 3.49
CA VAL A 21 -22.99 4.48 4.76
C VAL A 21 -21.64 3.83 4.48
N GLU A 22 -20.58 4.39 5.04
CA GLU A 22 -19.21 3.94 4.86
C GLU A 22 -18.53 3.72 6.22
N VAL A 23 -17.49 2.90 6.24
CA VAL A 23 -16.74 2.57 7.46
C VAL A 23 -15.30 3.04 7.34
N MET A 24 -14.75 3.57 8.44
CA MET A 24 -13.35 3.96 8.58
C MET A 24 -12.85 3.51 9.94
N VAL A 25 -11.81 2.70 9.96
CA VAL A 25 -11.25 2.11 11.19
C VAL A 25 -9.78 2.47 11.36
N PRO A 26 -9.35 2.87 12.56
CA PRO A 26 -7.94 3.11 12.84
C PRO A 26 -7.15 1.80 12.93
N LEU A 27 -5.90 1.82 12.48
CA LEU A 27 -4.95 0.72 12.71
C LEU A 27 -4.17 0.96 14.01
N GLU A 28 -4.62 0.34 15.10
CA GLU A 28 -4.03 0.49 16.44
C GLU A 28 -2.91 -0.53 16.73
N ASN A 29 -2.92 -1.69 16.07
CA ASN A 29 -1.88 -2.69 16.25
C ASN A 29 -0.56 -2.22 15.62
N MET A 30 0.48 -2.03 16.45
CA MET A 30 1.76 -1.50 16.01
C MET A 30 2.45 -2.32 14.90
N THR A 31 2.32 -3.66 14.95
CA THR A 31 2.92 -4.53 13.93
C THR A 31 2.25 -4.34 12.57
N VAL A 32 0.91 -4.30 12.55
CA VAL A 32 0.13 -4.08 11.33
C VAL A 32 0.33 -2.66 10.81
N HIS A 33 0.32 -1.66 11.69
CA HIS A 33 0.60 -0.27 11.36
C HIS A 33 1.94 -0.12 10.63
N ARG A 34 3.00 -0.71 11.21
CA ARG A 34 4.34 -0.70 10.61
C ARG A 34 4.38 -1.42 9.26
N GLN A 35 3.71 -2.58 9.13
CA GLN A 35 3.65 -3.29 7.84
C GLN A 35 2.96 -2.47 6.75
N VAL A 36 1.82 -1.85 7.07
CA VAL A 36 1.11 -1.00 6.12
C VAL A 36 1.99 0.18 5.71
N MET A 37 2.61 0.87 6.67
CA MET A 37 3.46 2.03 6.38
C MET A 37 4.74 1.68 5.62
N GLU A 38 5.52 0.71 6.10
CA GLU A 38 6.88 0.44 5.59
C GLU A 38 6.90 -0.52 4.41
N GLN A 39 5.86 -1.33 4.20
CA GLN A 39 5.83 -2.33 3.12
C GLN A 39 4.74 -2.00 2.12
N VAL A 40 3.48 -1.89 2.55
CA VAL A 40 2.36 -1.72 1.60
C VAL A 40 2.43 -0.36 0.90
N MET A 41 2.52 0.73 1.67
CA MET A 41 2.59 2.07 1.09
C MET A 41 3.88 2.27 0.29
N ALA A 42 5.02 1.82 0.84
CA ALA A 42 6.31 1.91 0.16
C ALA A 42 6.35 1.12 -1.17
N ALA A 43 5.83 -0.11 -1.20
CA ALA A 43 5.77 -0.92 -2.42
C ALA A 43 4.90 -0.26 -3.49
N ASN A 44 3.72 0.26 -3.12
CA ASN A 44 2.86 0.94 -4.09
C ASN A 44 3.51 2.21 -4.65
N LEU A 45 4.28 2.96 -3.84
CA LEU A 45 4.99 4.15 -4.29
C LEU A 45 6.22 3.84 -5.14
N ASN A 46 6.87 2.69 -4.91
CA ASN A 46 8.04 2.25 -5.66
C ASN A 46 7.68 1.46 -6.94
N ASP A 47 6.40 1.23 -7.24
CA ASP A 47 6.00 0.51 -8.44
C ASP A 47 6.43 1.27 -9.69
N GLU A 48 7.22 0.60 -10.54
CA GLU A 48 7.63 1.10 -11.86
C GLU A 48 6.96 0.30 -12.97
N ALA A 49 6.56 -0.94 -12.68
CA ALA A 49 6.06 -1.87 -13.67
C ALA A 49 4.67 -1.46 -14.21
N GLN A 50 3.78 -0.95 -13.36
CA GLN A 50 2.38 -0.66 -13.67
C GLN A 50 1.95 0.78 -13.36
N THR A 51 2.87 1.64 -12.92
CA THR A 51 2.57 3.04 -12.58
C THR A 51 2.32 3.92 -13.81
N TRP A 52 1.26 4.73 -13.69
CA TRP A 52 0.94 5.83 -14.58
C TRP A 52 0.86 7.13 -13.80
N GLU A 53 1.50 8.18 -14.30
CA GLU A 53 1.45 9.52 -13.72
C GLU A 53 0.41 10.38 -14.41
N MET A 54 -0.50 10.94 -13.63
CA MET A 54 -1.42 11.99 -14.11
C MET A 54 -0.66 13.31 -14.19
N LYS A 55 -0.60 13.90 -15.39
CA LYS A 55 -0.04 15.23 -15.61
C LYS A 55 -1.08 16.31 -15.31
N SER A 56 -0.64 17.55 -15.12
CA SER A 56 -1.51 18.70 -14.81
C SER A 56 -2.57 18.99 -15.90
N ASN A 57 -2.35 18.52 -17.12
CA ASN A 57 -3.30 18.64 -18.24
C ASN A 57 -4.35 17.52 -18.28
N GLY A 58 -4.35 16.59 -17.32
CA GLY A 58 -5.29 15.48 -17.24
C GLY A 58 -4.90 14.24 -18.07
N ASN A 59 -3.80 14.29 -18.82
CA ASN A 59 -3.29 13.12 -19.52
C ASN A 59 -2.49 12.21 -18.58
N TYR A 60 -2.51 10.92 -18.87
CA TYR A 60 -1.74 9.92 -18.14
C TYR A 60 -0.55 9.48 -18.98
N GLU A 61 0.63 9.45 -18.37
CA GLU A 61 1.85 8.92 -18.98
C GLU A 61 2.38 7.76 -18.17
N ARG A 62 2.77 6.67 -18.84
CA ARG A 62 3.36 5.52 -18.16
C ARG A 62 4.77 5.86 -17.70
N VAL A 63 5.09 5.52 -16.46
CA VAL A 63 6.45 5.68 -15.93
C VAL A 63 7.40 4.80 -16.74
N LYS A 64 8.59 5.32 -17.04
CA LYS A 64 9.61 4.55 -17.77
C LYS A 64 10.15 3.45 -16.87
N SER A 65 9.87 2.22 -17.27
CA SER A 65 10.37 1.00 -16.64
C SER A 65 11.89 0.90 -16.76
N SER A 66 12.59 0.76 -15.64
CA SER A 66 14.00 0.37 -15.61
C SER A 66 14.20 -1.10 -16.05
N PRO A 67 15.41 -1.55 -16.42
CA PRO A 67 15.66 -2.96 -16.77
C PRO A 67 15.36 -3.96 -15.63
N ARG A 68 15.27 -3.48 -14.38
CA ARG A 68 14.86 -4.25 -13.19
C ARG A 68 13.70 -3.56 -12.51
N VAL A 69 12.55 -3.51 -13.19
CA VAL A 69 11.35 -2.89 -12.62
C VAL A 69 10.91 -3.56 -11.34
N PHE A 70 10.58 -2.73 -10.36
CA PHE A 70 9.83 -3.17 -9.20
C PHE A 70 8.33 -3.24 -9.55
N SER A 71 7.69 -4.35 -9.18
CA SER A 71 6.25 -4.61 -9.36
C SER A 71 5.61 -4.85 -8.00
N ALA A 72 4.77 -3.93 -7.55
CA ALA A 72 4.05 -4.04 -6.29
C ALA A 72 3.13 -5.27 -6.28
N HIS A 73 2.50 -5.59 -7.42
CA HIS A 73 1.61 -6.75 -7.51
C HIS A 73 2.37 -8.07 -7.31
N GLU A 74 3.52 -8.23 -7.97
CA GLU A 74 4.37 -9.41 -7.80
C GLU A 74 4.94 -9.49 -6.38
N TYR A 75 5.36 -8.36 -5.83
CA TYR A 75 5.82 -8.25 -4.45
C TYR A 75 4.73 -8.72 -3.47
N PHE A 76 3.49 -8.24 -3.56
CA PHE A 76 2.43 -8.68 -2.63
C PHE A 76 2.04 -10.15 -2.78
N MET A 77 2.13 -10.71 -4.00
CA MET A 77 1.86 -12.12 -4.25
C MET A 77 2.95 -13.05 -3.67
N THR A 78 4.19 -12.57 -3.57
CA THR A 78 5.36 -13.36 -3.13
C THR A 78 5.82 -13.04 -1.71
N ASN A 79 5.39 -11.90 -1.14
CA ASN A 79 5.67 -11.46 0.22
C ASN A 79 4.37 -11.30 1.03
N PRO A 80 3.65 -12.41 1.34
CA PRO A 80 2.41 -12.35 2.09
C PRO A 80 2.61 -11.79 3.51
N SER A 81 1.59 -11.08 4.02
CA SER A 81 1.67 -10.44 5.34
C SER A 81 1.94 -11.44 6.47
N LEU A 82 2.67 -10.98 7.49
CA LEU A 82 2.92 -11.78 8.70
C LEU A 82 1.82 -11.65 9.76
N SER A 83 0.75 -10.90 9.48
CA SER A 83 -0.38 -10.70 10.39
C SER A 83 -1.18 -11.99 10.52
N GLY A 84 -0.63 -12.94 11.28
CA GLY A 84 -1.16 -14.29 11.48
C GLY A 84 -0.12 -15.36 11.82
N ARG A 85 1.19 -15.11 11.66
CA ARG A 85 2.24 -16.15 11.84
C ARG A 85 3.00 -16.12 13.17
N GLY A 86 2.61 -15.29 14.13
CA GLY A 86 3.23 -15.27 15.46
C GLY A 86 4.77 -15.14 15.42
N LYS A 87 5.50 -16.04 16.09
CA LYS A 87 6.97 -16.05 16.22
C LYS A 87 7.75 -16.27 14.90
N SER A 88 7.08 -16.40 13.74
CA SER A 88 7.77 -16.63 12.46
C SER A 88 8.61 -15.45 11.96
N LEU A 89 8.50 -14.28 12.59
CA LEU A 89 9.31 -13.09 12.31
C LEU A 89 10.81 -13.37 12.40
N GLU A 90 11.24 -14.30 13.26
CA GLU A 90 12.66 -14.64 13.44
C GLU A 90 13.25 -15.43 12.27
N HIS A 91 12.43 -16.17 11.52
CA HIS A 91 12.91 -17.08 10.49
C HIS A 91 12.76 -16.56 9.06
N ASN A 92 11.80 -15.66 8.78
CA ASN A 92 11.61 -15.11 7.44
C ASN A 92 10.90 -13.74 7.48
N PRO A 93 11.63 -12.65 7.74
CA PRO A 93 11.05 -11.32 7.72
C PRO A 93 10.65 -10.93 6.28
N PRO A 94 9.52 -10.24 6.07
CA PRO A 94 9.15 -9.70 4.77
C PRO A 94 10.24 -8.76 4.29
N ARG A 95 10.71 -9.00 3.07
CA ARG A 95 11.71 -8.17 2.42
C ARG A 95 11.13 -6.77 2.25
N LYS A 96 11.89 -5.73 2.57
CA LYS A 96 11.45 -4.35 2.27
C LYS A 96 11.40 -4.15 0.76
N PRO A 97 10.45 -3.35 0.26
CA PRO A 97 10.38 -2.99 -1.15
C PRO A 97 11.52 -2.01 -1.47
N GLU A 98 12.65 -2.55 -1.91
CA GLU A 98 13.85 -1.84 -2.40
C GLU A 98 14.01 -2.03 -3.90
#